data_AF-A0A9Q1H3H0-F1
#
_entry.id   AF-A0A9Q1H3H0-F1
#
_cell.length_a   1.000
_cell.length_b   1.000
_cell.length_c   1.000
_cell.angle_alpha   90.00
_cell.angle_beta   90.00
_cell.angle_gamma   90.00
#
_symmetry.space_group_name_H-M   'P 1'
#
loop_
_entity.id
_entity.type
_entity.pdbx_description
1 polymer ?
#
loop_
_entity_poly.entity_id
_entity_poly.type
_entity_poly.pdbx_seq_one_letter_code
_entity_poly.pdbx_strand_id
1 'polypeptide(L)'
;MAASSGRAPKQWSLTCSETITSFEAWKNNLTYTLSLDPSFSPFIEATWEKKAKSNPYRGFKDDSADADKKTRRTAVQKNNIVELMLGQVANYCPIIARNSINKRGYLTCFDMADD
;
A
#
# COMPACT_ATOMS: atom_id res chain seq x y z
N MET A 1 23.87 17.23 -9.02
CA MET A 1 23.50 16.09 -8.17
C MET A 1 23.31 14.87 -9.05
N ALA A 2 23.98 13.75 -8.76
CA ALA A 2 23.88 12.53 -9.55
C ALA A 2 22.49 11.90 -9.35
N ALA A 3 21.68 11.85 -10.41
CA ALA A 3 20.48 11.04 -10.43
C ALA A 3 20.91 9.59 -10.58
N SER A 4 20.96 8.86 -9.47
CA SER A 4 21.06 7.41 -9.48
C SER A 4 19.80 6.88 -10.17
N SER A 5 19.90 6.62 -11.47
CA SER A 5 18.97 5.75 -12.22
C SER A 5 19.15 4.31 -11.73
N GLY A 6 18.87 4.08 -10.45
CA GLY A 6 18.66 2.75 -9.90
C GLY A 6 17.33 2.28 -10.43
N ARG A 7 17.36 1.34 -11.37
CA ARG A 7 16.15 0.70 -11.88
C ARG A 7 15.29 0.28 -10.68
N ALA A 8 14.03 0.72 -10.62
CA ALA A 8 13.14 0.37 -9.53
C ALA A 8 13.21 -1.16 -9.34
N PRO A 9 13.48 -1.65 -8.12
CA PRO A 9 13.70 -3.06 -7.90
C PRO A 9 12.44 -3.81 -8.33
N LYS A 10 12.63 -4.92 -9.08
CA LYS A 10 11.53 -5.68 -9.68
C LYS A 10 10.45 -5.95 -8.64
N GLN A 11 9.24 -5.47 -8.88
CA GLN A 11 8.09 -5.81 -8.05
C GLN A 11 7.61 -7.22 -8.38
N TRP A 12 7.17 -7.95 -7.37
CA TRP A 12 6.55 -9.26 -7.52
C TRP A 12 5.28 -9.35 -6.67
N SER A 13 4.35 -10.19 -7.10
CA SER A 13 3.19 -10.52 -6.28
C SER A 13 3.58 -11.57 -5.25
N LEU A 14 3.05 -11.48 -4.03
CA LEU A 14 3.19 -12.57 -3.07
C LEU A 14 2.58 -13.84 -3.67
N THR A 15 3.18 -14.98 -3.37
CA THR A 15 2.59 -16.27 -3.71
C THR A 15 1.74 -16.79 -2.55
N CYS A 16 1.13 -17.95 -2.75
CA CYS A 16 0.37 -18.62 -1.71
C CYS A 16 1.26 -19.18 -0.59
N SER A 17 2.59 -19.19 -0.78
CA SER A 17 3.56 -19.70 0.18
C SER A 17 4.76 -18.78 0.32
N GLU A 18 4.73 -17.88 1.30
CA GLU A 18 5.85 -17.01 1.65
C GLU A 18 6.34 -17.32 3.07
N THR A 19 7.60 -16.99 3.33
CA THR A 19 8.19 -16.96 4.67
C THR A 19 8.06 -15.55 5.26
N ILE A 20 8.29 -15.40 6.56
CA ILE A 20 8.30 -14.06 7.20
C ILE A 20 9.32 -13.15 6.49
N THR A 21 10.51 -13.67 6.20
CA THR A 21 11.59 -12.92 5.55
C THR A 21 11.23 -12.48 4.12
N SER A 22 10.57 -13.33 3.34
CA SER A 22 10.16 -12.97 1.98
C SER A 22 9.00 -11.98 1.97
N PHE A 23 8.06 -12.08 2.92
CA PHE A 23 7.04 -11.07 3.14
C PHE A 23 7.63 -9.70 3.53
N GLU A 24 8.60 -9.67 4.44
CA GLU A 24 9.28 -8.42 4.83
C GLU A 24 10.07 -7.81 3.66
N ALA A 25 10.76 -8.64 2.87
CA ALA A 25 11.45 -8.20 1.67
C ALA A 25 10.48 -7.62 0.63
N TRP A 26 9.33 -8.28 0.41
CA TRP A 26 8.27 -7.80 -0.46
C TRP A 26 7.68 -6.47 0.03
N LYS A 27 7.34 -6.37 1.32
CA LYS A 27 6.81 -5.14 1.93
C LYS A 27 7.79 -3.99 1.75
N ASN A 28 9.08 -4.20 2.02
CA ASN A 28 10.10 -3.17 1.88
C ASN A 28 10.28 -2.75 0.41
N ASN A 29 10.28 -3.70 -0.53
CA ASN A 29 10.33 -3.43 -1.96
C ASN A 29 9.14 -2.59 -2.45
N LEU A 30 7.93 -2.98 -2.04
CA LEU A 30 6.70 -2.29 -2.43
C LEU A 30 6.65 -0.87 -1.84
N THR A 31 6.98 -0.74 -0.56
CA THR A 31 7.06 0.56 0.14
C THR A 31 8.07 1.48 -0.53
N TYR A 32 9.26 0.98 -0.87
CA TYR A 32 10.26 1.74 -1.59
C TYR A 32 9.77 2.17 -2.97
N THR A 33 9.12 1.27 -3.72
CA THR A 33 8.65 1.63 -5.07
C THR A 33 7.53 2.67 -5.02
N LEU A 34 6.61 2.56 -4.06
CA LEU A 34 5.58 3.56 -3.83
C LEU A 34 6.17 4.90 -3.39
N SER A 35 7.28 4.90 -2.63
CA SER A 35 7.91 6.14 -2.15
C SER A 35 8.66 6.91 -3.24
N LEU A 36 9.02 6.25 -4.34
CA LEU A 36 9.57 6.92 -5.53
C LEU A 36 8.55 7.84 -6.20
N ASP A 37 7.23 7.58 -6.03
CA ASP A 37 6.19 8.46 -6.52
C ASP A 37 5.90 9.60 -5.50
N PRO A 38 6.10 10.87 -5.89
CA PRO A 38 5.90 12.00 -4.97
C PRO A 38 4.43 12.23 -4.59
N SER A 39 3.48 11.64 -5.32
CA SER A 39 2.06 11.71 -4.98
C SER A 39 1.73 10.76 -3.83
N PHE A 40 2.32 9.56 -3.83
CA PHE A 40 2.11 8.53 -2.80
C PHE A 40 3.00 8.70 -1.58
N SER A 41 4.23 9.19 -1.74
CA SER A 41 5.21 9.41 -0.66
C SER A 41 4.62 9.96 0.66
N PRO A 42 3.82 11.06 0.67
CA PRO A 42 3.27 11.60 1.92
C PRO A 42 2.19 10.72 2.58
N PHE A 43 1.67 9.72 1.87
CA PHE A 43 0.60 8.84 2.36
C PHE A 43 1.09 7.46 2.81
N ILE A 44 2.36 7.12 2.57
CA ILE A 44 2.95 5.84 2.97
C ILE A 44 3.05 5.73 4.49
N GLU A 45 3.44 6.82 5.16
CA GLU A 45 3.54 6.90 6.62
C GLU A 45 2.32 7.57 7.26
N ALA A 46 1.31 7.95 6.46
CA ALA A 46 0.11 8.59 6.98
C ALA A 46 -0.78 7.58 7.71
N THR A 47 -1.32 7.99 8.86
CA THR A 47 -2.38 7.24 9.54
C THR A 47 -3.72 7.52 8.85
N TRP A 48 -4.43 6.46 8.51
CA TRP A 48 -5.67 6.49 7.76
C TRP A 48 -6.70 5.59 8.44
N GLU A 49 -7.93 6.08 8.57
CA GLU A 49 -8.99 5.37 9.28
C GLU A 49 -9.72 4.38 8.37
N LYS A 50 -10.50 3.48 8.98
CA LYS A 50 -11.36 2.57 8.23
C LYS A 50 -12.41 3.37 7.47
N LYS A 51 -12.50 3.12 6.15
CA LYS A 51 -13.57 3.68 5.32
C LYS A 51 -14.93 3.23 5.85
N ALA A 52 -15.76 4.19 6.23
CA ALA A 52 -17.11 3.97 6.75
C ALA A 52 -18.08 4.96 6.11
N LYS A 53 -19.39 4.69 6.15
CA LYS A 53 -20.40 5.65 5.65
C LYS A 53 -20.30 7.01 6.36
N SER A 54 -19.98 7.00 7.66
CA SER A 54 -19.73 8.20 8.48
C SER A 54 -18.36 8.83 8.26
N ASN A 55 -17.42 8.12 7.63
CA ASN A 55 -16.06 8.59 7.36
C ASN A 55 -15.62 8.18 5.95
N PRO A 56 -16.19 8.83 4.90
CA PRO A 56 -15.94 8.45 3.52
C PRO A 56 -14.51 8.72 3.07
N TYR A 57 -13.81 9.65 3.73
CA TYR A 57 -12.45 10.08 3.40
C TYR A 57 -11.39 9.56 4.36
N ARG A 58 -11.68 8.48 5.11
CA ARG A 58 -10.69 7.81 5.98
C ARG A 58 -9.97 8.74 6.97
N GLY A 59 -10.66 9.77 7.45
CA GLY A 59 -10.13 10.75 8.40
C GLY A 59 -9.33 11.88 7.77
N PHE A 60 -9.19 11.94 6.43
CA PHE A 60 -8.51 13.05 5.76
C PHE A 60 -9.30 14.34 5.88
N LYS A 61 -8.57 15.43 6.10
CA LYS A 61 -9.07 16.81 6.12
C LYS A 61 -8.42 17.61 4.99
N ASP A 62 -9.15 18.61 4.51
CA ASP A 62 -8.63 19.58 3.55
C ASP A 62 -7.40 20.28 4.12
N ASP A 63 -6.41 20.55 3.26
CA ASP A 63 -5.28 21.39 3.66
C ASP A 63 -5.75 22.82 3.99
N SER A 64 -5.09 23.45 4.96
CA SER A 64 -5.39 24.83 5.35
C SER A 64 -5.32 25.79 4.16
N ALA A 65 -6.10 26.87 4.20
CA ALA A 65 -6.10 27.90 3.16
C ALA A 65 -4.72 28.55 2.97
N ASP A 66 -3.86 28.49 4.00
CA ASP A 66 -2.47 28.97 4.01
C ASP A 66 -1.47 28.04 3.30
N ALA A 67 -1.88 26.84 2.88
CA ALA A 67 -1.02 25.95 2.12
C ALA A 67 -0.76 26.51 0.71
N ASP A 68 0.45 26.30 0.19
CA ASP A 68 0.80 26.72 -1.17
C ASP A 68 -0.21 26.16 -2.18
N LYS A 69 -0.72 27.02 -3.07
CA LYS A 69 -1.79 26.65 -4.01
C LYS A 69 -1.42 25.46 -4.90
N LYS A 70 -0.12 25.20 -5.11
CA LYS A 70 0.37 24.06 -5.92
C LYS A 70 0.39 22.75 -5.15
N THR A 71 0.44 22.78 -3.82
CA THR A 71 0.50 21.57 -2.97
C THR A 71 -0.79 21.32 -2.20
N ARG A 72 -1.69 22.31 -2.13
CA ARG A 72 -2.98 22.23 -1.46
C ARG A 72 -3.85 21.12 -2.05
N ARG A 73 -4.19 20.12 -1.23
CA ARG A 73 -5.07 18.99 -1.60
C ARG A 73 -6.34 19.01 -0.73
N THR A 74 -7.47 18.74 -1.37
CA THR A 74 -8.73 18.50 -0.66
C THR A 74 -8.73 17.13 0.01
N ALA A 75 -9.58 16.93 1.02
CA ALA A 75 -9.80 15.63 1.66
C ALA A 75 -10.14 14.54 0.64
N VAL A 76 -10.94 14.89 -0.38
CA VAL A 76 -11.32 14.01 -1.49
C VAL A 76 -10.11 13.61 -2.32
N GLN A 77 -9.26 14.56 -2.70
CA GLN A 77 -8.05 14.28 -3.50
C GLN A 77 -7.07 13.39 -2.72
N LYS A 78 -6.86 13.67 -1.43
CA LYS A 78 -6.03 12.84 -0.55
C LYS A 78 -6.56 11.41 -0.50
N ASN A 79 -7.88 11.26 -0.28
CA ASN A 79 -8.53 9.95 -0.26
C ASN A 79 -8.39 9.22 -1.60
N ASN A 80 -8.56 9.90 -2.74
CA ASN A 80 -8.42 9.27 -4.05
C ASN A 80 -6.99 8.76 -4.30
N ILE A 81 -5.97 9.55 -3.91
CA ILE A 81 -4.57 9.13 -4.04
C ILE A 81 -4.30 7.88 -3.19
N VAL A 82 -4.84 7.84 -1.96
CA VAL A 82 -4.73 6.68 -1.09
C VAL A 82 -5.44 5.46 -1.69
N GLU A 83 -6.67 5.60 -2.21
CA GLU A 83 -7.37 4.47 -2.84
C GLU A 83 -6.60 3.93 -4.06
N LEU A 84 -5.95 4.79 -4.85
CA LEU A 84 -5.07 4.37 -5.95
C LEU A 84 -3.84 3.62 -5.43
N MET A 85 -3.19 4.13 -4.38
CA MET A 85 -2.04 3.48 -3.75
C MET A 85 -2.41 2.07 -3.25
N LEU A 86 -3.58 1.93 -2.63
CA LEU A 86 -4.07 0.63 -2.15
C LEU A 86 -4.46 -0.32 -3.27
N GLY A 87 -5.00 0.21 -4.37
CA GLY A 87 -5.23 -0.57 -5.58
C GLY A 87 -3.93 -1.18 -6.10
N GLN A 88 -2.83 -0.42 -6.11
CA GLN A 88 -1.50 -0.94 -6.46
C GLN A 88 -1.06 -2.04 -5.50
N VAL A 89 -1.18 -1.82 -4.18
CA VAL A 89 -0.83 -2.84 -3.19
C VAL A 89 -1.67 -4.12 -3.37
N ALA A 90 -2.96 -3.99 -3.63
CA ALA A 90 -3.87 -5.11 -3.85
C ALA A 90 -3.52 -5.92 -5.11
N ASN A 91 -2.95 -5.31 -6.14
CA ASN A 91 -2.49 -6.04 -7.33
C ASN A 91 -1.30 -6.97 -7.03
N TYR A 92 -0.42 -6.59 -6.10
CA TYR A 92 0.75 -7.37 -5.71
C TYR A 92 0.52 -8.26 -4.48
N CYS A 93 -0.62 -8.12 -3.81
CA CYS A 93 -1.04 -8.97 -2.71
C CYS A 93 -2.27 -9.77 -3.18
N PRO A 94 -2.11 -10.97 -3.78
CA PRO A 94 -3.28 -11.82 -4.04
C PRO A 94 -4.04 -12.03 -2.73
N ILE A 95 -5.35 -12.31 -2.82
CA ILE A 95 -6.21 -12.54 -1.66
C ILE A 95 -5.72 -13.80 -0.93
N ILE A 96 -4.70 -13.62 -0.09
CA ILE A 96 -4.21 -14.62 0.83
C ILE A 96 -5.29 -14.68 1.91
N ALA A 97 -5.93 -15.84 2.03
CA ALA A 97 -6.96 -16.08 3.03
C ALA A 97 -6.50 -15.52 4.38
N ARG A 98 -7.37 -14.74 5.03
CA ARG A 98 -7.13 -13.86 6.19
C ARG A 98 -6.51 -14.54 7.43
N ASN A 99 -6.28 -15.86 7.38
CA ASN A 99 -5.88 -16.72 8.49
C ASN A 99 -4.56 -17.48 8.30
N SER A 100 -3.86 -17.38 7.16
CA SER A 100 -2.69 -18.23 6.89
C SER A 100 -1.36 -17.48 6.96
N ILE A 101 -0.99 -16.93 8.12
CA ILE A 101 0.43 -16.77 8.49
C ILE A 101 0.68 -17.80 9.58
N ASN A 102 0.99 -19.03 9.16
CA ASN A 102 1.22 -20.11 10.12
C ASN A 102 2.46 -19.77 10.96
N LYS A 103 2.38 -19.99 12.28
CA LYS A 103 3.47 -19.89 13.28
C LYS A 103 4.73 -20.73 12.97
N ARG A 104 4.81 -21.37 11.79
CA ARG A 104 5.91 -22.21 11.30
C ARG A 104 6.64 -21.67 10.08
N GLY A 105 6.40 -20.42 9.67
CA GLY A 105 7.25 -19.75 8.68
C GLY A 105 6.99 -20.12 7.22
N TYR A 106 5.80 -20.66 6.89
CA TYR A 106 5.35 -20.83 5.51
C TYR A 106 3.85 -20.50 5.39
N LEU A 107 3.46 -19.70 4.40
CA LEU A 107 2.08 -19.64 3.94
C LEU A 107 1.76 -20.90 3.11
N THR A 108 0.50 -21.33 3.09
CA THR A 108 -0.01 -22.25 2.07
C THR A 108 -1.37 -21.73 1.65
N CYS A 109 -1.67 -21.73 0.35
CA CYS A 109 -3.05 -21.64 -0.11
C CYS A 109 -3.72 -22.95 0.30
N PHE A 110 -4.41 -22.95 1.44
CA PHE A 110 -5.25 -24.08 1.77
C PHE A 110 -6.57 -23.91 1.01
N ASP A 111 -6.75 -24.80 0.03
CA ASP A 111 -7.90 -25.16 -0.79
C ASP A 111 -9.10 -24.22 -0.88
N MET A 112 -9.33 -23.73 -2.10
CA MET A 112 -10.62 -23.21 -2.58
C MET A 112 -11.17 -24.14 -3.66
N ALA A 113 -11.13 -25.46 -3.40
CA ALA A 113 -11.85 -26.49 -4.12
C ALA A 113 -12.44 -27.48 -3.10
N ASP A 114 -13.70 -27.86 -3.30
CA ASP A 114 -14.50 -28.86 -2.55
C ASP A 114 -15.20 -28.39 -1.24
N ASP A 115 -16.38 -27.77 -1.36
CA ASP A 115 -17.74 -28.33 -1.14
C ASP A 115 -18.81 -27.27 -1.42
#